data_AF-A0A7J5EYA9-F1
#
_entry.id   AF-A0A7J5EYA9-F1
#
_cell.length_a   1.000
_cell.length_b   1.000
_cell.length_c   1.000
_cell.angle_alpha   90.00
_cell.angle_beta   90.00
_cell.angle_gamma   90.00
#
_symmetry.space_group_name_H-M   'P 1'
#
loop_
_entity.id
_entity.type
_entity.pdbx_description
1 polymer ?
#
loop_
_entity_poly.entity_id
_entity_poly.type
_entity_poly.pdbx_seq_one_letter_code
_entity_poly.pdbx_strand_id
1 'polypeptide(L)'
;MKKLAFGTLLIAGLLAACGGGDDGDVQLTDAPPGTDAPPQTACNPLGAPGQQGCDPGQKCTWIQIQEDPEPLGKLGCVADGTVQLDGACTVGAVGETTGYDDCAAGLYCINNVCKDVCGFDGSAGAACASGYNCTRYADTFANGEDDPVAGVCNPGCNPLTQERTGGGTCGANQGCYMLVSQTDTIAVCAGAGTVMHNADIAGQAYANSCVPGAQPRAKDATSQTVQCGGLCNVVDVYDNMNEADEGGRITTATTDKDQCAASWGASPPADGTAGESCRFWWAREPFENISNFSNTLGWCYKHAIFQYDTDMDMTADAPFPRCITLTTGDVEPPIGNPMHNDAMYFWCIAVPPPMLQGAVRNIKQYHARMEPKIDRLVDYGRHAN
;
A
#
# COMPACT_ATOMS: atom_id res chain seq x y z
N MET A 1 -49.12 6.35 -21.49
CA MET A 1 -48.03 6.85 -22.35
C MET A 1 -47.48 8.14 -21.74
N LYS A 2 -46.49 8.04 -20.85
CA LYS A 2 -45.94 9.21 -20.14
C LYS A 2 -44.63 9.62 -20.80
N LYS A 3 -44.64 10.80 -21.43
CA LYS A 3 -43.47 11.51 -21.93
C LYS A 3 -42.89 12.32 -20.76
N LEU A 4 -41.62 12.12 -20.44
CA LEU A 4 -40.88 12.95 -19.48
C LEU A 4 -40.14 14.04 -20.27
N ALA A 5 -40.51 15.29 -20.00
CA ALA A 5 -39.84 16.48 -20.50
C ALA A 5 -38.72 16.85 -19.53
N PHE A 6 -37.50 17.02 -20.06
CA PHE A 6 -36.39 17.62 -19.33
C PHE A 6 -36.55 19.14 -19.35
N GLY A 7 -36.95 19.70 -18.22
CA GLY A 7 -36.97 21.13 -17.95
C GLY A 7 -35.57 21.61 -17.56
N THR A 8 -35.04 22.53 -18.34
CA THR A 8 -33.81 23.28 -18.11
C THR A 8 -34.00 24.18 -16.90
N LEU A 9 -33.31 23.90 -15.79
CA LEU A 9 -33.30 24.77 -14.61
C LEU A 9 -32.06 25.67 -14.65
N LEU A 10 -32.27 26.90 -15.13
CA LEU A 10 -31.37 28.04 -14.96
C LEU A 10 -31.27 28.39 -13.47
N ILE A 11 -30.14 28.14 -12.83
CA ILE A 11 -29.81 28.72 -11.52
C ILE A 11 -28.99 29.99 -11.80
N ALA A 12 -29.71 31.10 -11.87
CA ALA A 12 -29.15 32.44 -11.81
C ALA A 12 -29.28 32.95 -10.37
N GLY A 13 -28.14 33.32 -9.77
CA GLY A 13 -28.04 34.33 -8.73
C GLY A 13 -28.37 33.91 -7.30
N LEU A 14 -27.36 33.85 -6.44
CA LEU A 14 -27.34 34.58 -5.17
C LEU A 14 -25.88 34.67 -4.67
N LEU A 15 -25.19 35.74 -5.09
CA LEU A 15 -23.99 36.22 -4.39
C LEU A 15 -24.46 36.87 -3.09
N ALA A 16 -24.49 36.09 -2.01
CA ALA A 16 -24.66 36.61 -0.67
C ALA A 16 -23.32 37.16 -0.19
N ALA A 17 -23.13 38.46 -0.39
CA ALA A 17 -22.11 39.22 0.32
C ALA A 17 -22.55 39.39 1.79
N CYS A 18 -22.01 38.57 2.70
CA CYS A 18 -21.79 39.00 4.08
C CYS A 18 -20.62 39.98 4.02
N GLY A 19 -20.78 41.29 4.21
CA GLY A 19 -21.53 41.90 5.30
C GLY A 19 -20.56 42.08 6.46
N GLY A 20 -19.63 43.02 6.29
CA GLY A 20 -18.78 43.50 7.36
C GLY A 20 -19.62 44.21 8.42
N GLY A 21 -19.38 43.88 9.68
CA GLY A 21 -20.05 44.46 10.83
C GLY A 21 -19.23 44.22 12.08
N ASP A 22 -18.65 45.31 12.57
CA ASP A 22 -18.24 45.64 13.95
C ASP A 22 -17.35 44.65 14.72
N ASP A 23 -16.06 44.99 14.82
CA ASP A 23 -15.32 45.48 16.01
C ASP A 23 -15.84 45.11 17.42
N GLY A 24 -16.50 43.97 17.58
CA GLY A 24 -16.57 43.28 18.85
C GLY A 24 -15.28 42.51 19.01
N ASP A 25 -14.32 43.06 19.76
CA ASP A 25 -13.18 42.31 20.27
C ASP A 25 -13.72 41.00 20.87
N VAL A 26 -13.54 39.88 20.15
CA VAL A 26 -13.65 38.57 20.76
C VAL A 26 -12.48 38.51 21.71
N GLN A 27 -12.71 38.99 22.94
CA GLN A 27 -11.88 38.74 24.09
C GLN A 27 -11.96 37.23 24.32
N LEU A 28 -11.15 36.48 23.57
CA LEU A 28 -10.67 35.18 24.03
C LEU A 28 -10.04 35.49 25.38
N THR A 29 -10.81 35.24 26.43
CA THR A 29 -10.33 35.36 27.79
C THR A 29 -9.37 34.19 27.94
N ASP A 30 -8.13 34.41 27.54
CA ASP A 30 -7.04 33.50 27.82
C ASP A 30 -7.09 33.25 29.32
N ALA A 31 -7.23 31.98 29.69
CA ALA A 31 -7.16 31.59 31.09
C ALA A 31 -5.88 32.18 31.69
N PRO A 32 -5.91 32.64 32.95
CA PRO A 32 -4.78 33.30 33.56
C PRO A 32 -3.49 32.47 33.38
N PRO A 33 -2.37 33.10 32.98
CA PRO A 33 -1.11 32.40 32.75
C PRO A 33 -0.64 31.82 34.08
N GLY A 34 -0.81 30.51 34.27
CA GLY A 34 -0.45 29.85 35.52
C GLY A 34 -1.14 28.52 35.83
N THR A 35 -2.16 28.13 35.06
CA THR A 35 -2.78 26.79 35.17
C THR A 35 -2.98 26.16 33.80
N ASP A 36 -1.96 26.24 32.95
CA ASP A 36 -1.80 25.22 31.93
C ASP A 36 -1.57 23.93 32.70
N ALA A 37 -2.54 23.01 32.68
CA ALA A 37 -2.35 21.68 33.21
C ALA A 37 -0.99 21.19 32.69
N PRO A 38 -0.11 20.64 33.56
CA PRO A 38 1.18 20.14 33.12
C PRO A 38 0.91 19.31 31.87
N PRO A 39 1.60 19.59 30.74
CA PRO A 39 1.23 19.04 29.44
C PRO A 39 1.03 17.55 29.67
N GLN A 40 -0.23 17.10 29.62
CA GLN A 40 -0.52 15.69 29.83
C GLN A 40 0.31 15.00 28.78
N THR A 41 1.24 14.16 29.22
CA THR A 41 2.11 13.42 28.32
C THR A 41 1.19 12.71 27.36
N ALA A 42 1.15 13.15 26.11
CA ALA A 42 0.20 12.65 25.14
C ALA A 42 0.34 11.13 25.06
N CYS A 43 -0.79 10.43 25.02
CA CYS A 43 -0.86 8.98 24.82
C CYS A 43 0.04 8.60 23.64
N ASN A 44 1.15 7.91 23.92
CA ASN A 44 2.11 7.49 22.91
C ASN A 44 2.13 5.95 22.82
N PRO A 45 1.57 5.35 21.75
CA PRO A 45 1.52 3.90 21.62
C PRO A 45 2.91 3.27 21.44
N LEU A 46 3.92 4.05 21.00
CA LEU A 46 5.31 3.61 20.82
C LEU A 46 6.13 3.66 22.11
N GLY A 47 5.58 4.21 23.19
CA GLY A 47 6.22 4.18 24.50
C GLY A 47 6.31 2.74 25.03
N ALA A 48 7.39 2.43 25.74
CA ALA A 48 7.48 1.15 26.44
C ALA A 48 6.31 0.98 27.43
N PRO A 49 5.87 -0.27 27.73
CA PRO A 49 4.83 -0.52 28.72
C PRO A 49 5.09 0.23 30.04
N GLY A 50 4.10 0.98 30.51
CA GLY A 50 4.22 1.86 31.70
C GLY A 50 4.85 3.24 31.45
N GLN A 51 5.27 3.55 30.23
CA GLN A 51 5.82 4.85 29.79
C GLN A 51 5.03 5.48 28.64
N GLN A 52 3.83 4.97 28.34
CA GLN A 52 2.99 5.41 27.23
C GLN A 52 2.20 6.71 27.50
N GLY A 53 2.44 7.37 28.63
CA GLY A 53 1.70 8.57 29.03
C GLY A 53 0.35 8.30 29.70
N CYS A 54 0.05 7.04 30.04
CA CYS A 54 -1.19 6.63 30.72
C CYS A 54 -0.98 6.33 32.22
N ASP A 55 -2.06 6.29 32.98
CA ASP A 55 -2.02 5.98 34.41
C ASP A 55 -1.57 4.51 34.66
N PRO A 56 -1.07 4.18 35.87
CA PRO A 56 -0.75 2.80 36.22
C PRO A 56 -1.92 1.83 35.98
N GLY A 57 -1.67 0.73 35.27
CA GLY A 57 -2.70 -0.24 34.89
C GLY A 57 -3.48 0.13 33.63
N GLN A 58 -3.03 1.15 32.90
CA GLN A 58 -3.54 1.50 31.58
C GLN A 58 -2.48 1.34 30.49
N LYS A 59 -2.93 1.26 29.25
CA LYS A 59 -2.10 1.28 28.04
C LYS A 59 -2.57 2.37 27.08
N CYS A 60 -1.66 2.87 26.25
CA CYS A 60 -2.03 3.69 25.10
C CYS A 60 -2.32 2.78 23.89
N THR A 61 -3.52 2.86 23.33
CA THR A 61 -3.94 2.05 22.16
C THR A 61 -4.80 2.86 21.18
N TRP A 62 -5.14 2.26 20.05
CA TRP A 62 -6.14 2.78 19.12
C TRP A 62 -7.55 2.41 19.61
N ILE A 63 -8.40 3.41 19.77
CA ILE A 63 -9.81 3.26 20.14
C ILE A 63 -10.65 3.58 18.91
N GLN A 64 -11.41 2.59 18.43
CA GLN A 64 -12.38 2.78 17.36
C GLN A 64 -13.61 3.50 17.90
N ILE A 65 -13.92 4.66 17.32
CA ILE A 65 -15.01 5.53 17.76
C ILE A 65 -16.22 5.40 16.83
N GLN A 66 -15.96 5.18 15.54
CA GLN A 66 -16.98 5.14 14.50
C GLN A 66 -16.56 4.13 13.42
N GLU A 67 -17.55 3.56 12.73
CA GLU A 67 -17.35 2.72 11.54
C GLU A 67 -18.04 3.31 10.31
N ASP A 68 -19.26 3.82 10.48
CA ASP A 68 -20.05 4.44 9.41
C ASP A 68 -20.22 5.96 9.61
N PRO A 69 -20.18 6.78 8.53
CA PRO A 69 -19.96 6.39 7.13
C PRO A 69 -18.48 6.14 6.78
N GLU A 70 -17.57 6.51 7.68
CA GLU A 70 -16.13 6.30 7.56
C GLU A 70 -15.58 5.84 8.91
N PRO A 71 -14.68 4.83 8.93
CA PRO A 71 -14.02 4.40 10.14
C PRO A 71 -13.19 5.52 10.77
N LEU A 72 -13.46 5.82 12.03
CA LEU A 72 -12.70 6.79 12.82
C LEU A 72 -12.22 6.15 14.11
N GLY A 73 -11.02 6.53 14.53
CA GLY A 73 -10.50 6.25 15.85
C GLY A 73 -9.64 7.36 16.39
N LYS A 74 -9.20 7.16 17.63
CA LYS A 74 -8.23 8.03 18.31
C LYS A 74 -7.27 7.20 19.14
N LEU A 75 -6.10 7.79 19.41
CA LEU A 75 -5.25 7.30 20.49
C LEU A 75 -5.89 7.66 21.84
N GLY A 76 -5.91 6.71 22.76
CA GLY A 76 -6.41 6.94 24.10
C GLY A 76 -5.89 5.92 25.11
N CYS A 77 -5.91 6.33 26.38
CA CYS A 77 -5.55 5.48 27.50
C CYS A 77 -6.75 4.61 27.89
N VAL A 78 -6.55 3.29 27.88
CA VAL A 78 -7.56 2.29 28.25
C VAL A 78 -6.99 1.33 29.28
N ALA A 79 -7.83 0.54 29.94
CA ALA A 79 -7.35 -0.48 30.85
C ALA A 79 -6.37 -1.44 30.15
N ASP A 80 -5.28 -1.78 30.83
CA ASP A 80 -4.30 -2.72 30.29
C ASP A 80 -4.95 -4.10 30.10
N GLY A 81 -4.77 -4.65 28.90
CA GLY A 81 -5.28 -5.97 28.56
C GLY A 81 -4.44 -7.08 29.18
N THR A 82 -4.95 -8.30 29.11
CA THR A 82 -4.27 -9.48 29.69
C THR A 82 -3.73 -10.42 28.63
N VAL A 83 -4.19 -10.29 27.38
CA VAL A 83 -3.77 -11.15 26.28
C VAL A 83 -2.35 -10.79 25.85
N GLN A 84 -1.46 -11.78 25.92
CA GLN A 84 -0.05 -11.62 25.60
C GLN A 84 0.20 -11.67 24.08
N LEU A 85 1.42 -11.36 23.66
CA LEU A 85 1.86 -11.44 22.27
C LEU A 85 1.50 -12.80 21.65
N ASP A 86 0.98 -12.77 20.43
CA ASP A 86 0.46 -13.92 19.67
C ASP A 86 -0.74 -14.66 20.30
N GLY A 87 -1.29 -14.15 21.41
CA GLY A 87 -2.55 -14.62 21.99
C GLY A 87 -3.77 -14.20 21.16
N ALA A 88 -4.83 -15.01 21.24
CA ALA A 88 -6.11 -14.67 20.62
C ALA A 88 -6.77 -13.51 21.37
N CYS A 89 -7.18 -12.48 20.63
CA CYS A 89 -7.70 -11.23 21.19
C CYS A 89 -9.02 -10.84 20.56
N THR A 90 -9.68 -9.87 21.18
CA THR A 90 -10.90 -9.24 20.68
C THR A 90 -10.77 -7.72 20.74
N VAL A 91 -11.40 -7.05 19.79
CA VAL A 91 -11.67 -5.60 19.84
C VAL A 91 -13.11 -5.44 20.31
N GLY A 92 -13.35 -4.63 21.33
CA GLY A 92 -14.70 -4.37 21.80
C GLY A 92 -15.54 -3.58 20.80
N ALA A 93 -16.84 -3.42 21.09
CA ALA A 93 -17.77 -2.73 20.20
C ALA A 93 -17.35 -1.27 19.97
N VAL A 94 -17.54 -0.77 18.74
CA VAL A 94 -17.26 0.61 18.35
C VAL A 94 -17.82 1.61 19.35
N GLY A 95 -16.97 2.52 19.84
CA GLY A 95 -17.33 3.54 20.82
C GLY A 95 -16.13 3.98 21.66
N GLU A 96 -16.14 5.22 22.13
CA GLU A 96 -14.99 5.82 22.83
C GLU A 96 -14.53 5.06 24.09
N THR A 97 -15.43 4.31 24.72
CA THR A 97 -15.16 3.56 25.96
C THR A 97 -15.20 2.06 25.77
N THR A 98 -15.34 1.57 24.54
CA THR A 98 -15.53 0.13 24.25
C THR A 98 -14.75 -0.35 23.04
N GLY A 99 -14.39 0.53 22.09
CA GLY A 99 -13.76 0.18 20.82
C GLY A 99 -12.25 -0.08 20.92
N TYR A 100 -11.78 -0.59 22.04
CA TYR A 100 -10.38 -0.94 22.28
C TYR A 100 -10.21 -2.45 22.42
N ASP A 101 -8.97 -2.90 22.29
CA ASP A 101 -8.61 -4.32 22.33
C ASP A 101 -8.17 -4.82 23.72
N ASP A 102 -8.23 -6.13 23.94
CA ASP A 102 -7.86 -6.79 25.20
C ASP A 102 -6.40 -7.26 25.30
N CYS A 103 -5.52 -6.80 24.38
CA CYS A 103 -4.09 -7.10 24.43
C CYS A 103 -3.36 -6.31 25.52
N ALA A 104 -2.27 -6.86 26.04
CA ALA A 104 -1.39 -6.18 26.99
C ALA A 104 -0.76 -4.90 26.40
N ALA A 105 -0.25 -4.02 27.27
CA ALA A 105 0.41 -2.78 26.88
C ALA A 105 1.57 -3.01 25.88
N GLY A 106 1.65 -2.13 24.89
CA GLY A 106 2.58 -2.28 23.75
C GLY A 106 2.09 -3.23 22.66
N LEU A 107 0.92 -3.87 22.82
CA LEU A 107 0.32 -4.75 21.83
C LEU A 107 -1.01 -4.21 21.32
N TYR A 108 -1.39 -4.65 20.13
CA TYR A 108 -2.66 -4.33 19.49
C TYR A 108 -3.25 -5.53 18.75
N CYS A 109 -4.57 -5.64 18.76
CA CYS A 109 -5.28 -6.78 18.17
C CYS A 109 -5.46 -6.61 16.66
N ILE A 110 -4.86 -7.52 15.89
CA ILE A 110 -4.94 -7.55 14.42
C ILE A 110 -5.26 -8.97 13.98
N ASN A 111 -6.29 -9.15 13.15
CA ASN A 111 -6.78 -10.45 12.70
C ASN A 111 -7.00 -11.42 13.88
N ASN A 112 -7.57 -10.91 14.99
CA ASN A 112 -7.81 -11.64 16.24
C ASN A 112 -6.55 -12.18 16.94
N VAL A 113 -5.38 -11.60 16.68
CA VAL A 113 -4.13 -11.94 17.35
C VAL A 113 -3.43 -10.68 17.87
N CYS A 114 -2.96 -10.71 19.12
CA CYS A 114 -2.17 -9.61 19.67
C CYS A 114 -0.81 -9.53 18.98
N LYS A 115 -0.50 -8.37 18.40
CA LYS A 115 0.76 -8.09 17.73
C LYS A 115 1.46 -6.92 18.39
N ASP A 116 2.79 -6.96 18.35
CA ASP A 116 3.65 -5.91 18.88
C ASP A 116 3.44 -4.62 18.09
N VAL A 117 3.23 -3.51 18.80
CA VAL A 117 3.08 -2.19 18.19
C VAL A 117 4.47 -1.67 17.83
N CYS A 118 4.57 -1.08 16.65
CA CYS A 118 5.81 -0.54 16.11
C CYS A 118 5.57 0.83 15.48
N GLY A 119 6.62 1.56 15.15
CA GLY A 119 6.52 2.91 14.62
C GLY A 119 7.37 3.11 13.37
N PHE A 120 7.18 4.28 12.75
CA PHE A 120 7.90 4.69 11.54
C PHE A 120 8.87 5.85 11.81
N ASP A 121 9.00 6.26 13.08
CA ASP A 121 9.82 7.41 13.51
C ASP A 121 11.30 7.04 13.78
N GLY A 122 11.64 5.75 13.69
CA GLY A 122 12.99 5.24 13.96
C GLY A 122 13.36 5.20 15.46
N SER A 123 12.39 5.41 16.36
CA SER A 123 12.64 5.29 17.80
C SER A 123 12.93 3.83 18.22
N ALA A 124 13.61 3.64 19.35
CA ALA A 124 13.96 2.29 19.82
C ALA A 124 12.73 1.43 20.16
N GLY A 125 11.64 2.06 20.63
CA GLY A 125 10.36 1.39 20.88
C GLY A 125 9.53 1.13 19.61
N ALA A 126 9.97 1.65 18.47
CA ALA A 126 9.31 1.47 17.18
C ALA A 126 9.83 0.28 16.37
N ALA A 127 10.92 -0.37 16.79
CA ALA A 127 11.57 -1.41 16.01
C ALA A 127 10.97 -2.80 16.26
N CYS A 128 10.64 -3.51 15.18
CA CYS A 128 10.22 -4.90 15.25
C CYS A 128 11.39 -5.85 15.54
N ALA A 129 11.07 -7.01 16.12
CA ALA A 129 12.02 -8.11 16.27
C ALA A 129 12.59 -8.58 14.91
N SER A 130 13.78 -9.20 14.93
CA SER A 130 14.42 -9.72 13.72
C SER A 130 13.50 -10.68 12.95
N GLY A 131 13.40 -10.49 11.64
CA GLY A 131 12.51 -11.26 10.76
C GLY A 131 11.06 -10.78 10.77
N TYR A 132 10.76 -9.63 11.39
CA TYR A 132 9.47 -8.95 11.33
C TYR A 132 9.64 -7.55 10.74
N ASN A 133 8.59 -7.04 10.10
CA ASN A 133 8.55 -5.68 9.58
C ASN A 133 7.36 -4.91 10.17
N CYS A 134 7.56 -3.62 10.42
CA CYS A 134 6.49 -2.76 10.91
C CYS A 134 5.51 -2.48 9.78
N THR A 135 4.23 -2.75 10.01
CA THR A 135 3.22 -2.75 8.95
C THR A 135 2.12 -1.73 9.18
N ARG A 136 1.77 -1.00 8.12
CA ARG A 136 0.64 -0.07 8.07
C ARG A 136 -0.66 -0.81 7.78
N TYR A 137 -1.64 -0.61 8.64
CA TYR A 137 -3.01 -1.07 8.42
C TYR A 137 -3.89 0.11 8.06
N ALA A 138 -4.85 -0.10 7.17
CA ALA A 138 -5.90 0.88 6.94
C ALA A 138 -6.72 1.08 8.22
N ASP A 139 -7.18 2.32 8.43
CA ASP A 139 -8.15 2.67 9.47
C ASP A 139 -7.70 2.28 10.90
N THR A 140 -6.38 2.22 11.12
CA THR A 140 -5.74 1.86 12.37
C THR A 140 -4.56 2.80 12.60
N PHE A 141 -4.51 3.47 13.76
CA PHE A 141 -3.51 4.51 14.09
C PHE A 141 -3.49 5.72 13.13
N ALA A 142 -4.48 5.85 12.25
CA ALA A 142 -4.75 6.98 11.38
C ALA A 142 -6.23 6.97 11.00
N ASN A 143 -6.76 8.15 10.66
CA ASN A 143 -8.10 8.29 10.09
C ASN A 143 -7.99 8.56 8.58
N GLY A 144 -8.91 7.99 7.79
CA GLY A 144 -8.97 8.21 6.35
C GLY A 144 -7.67 7.92 5.60
N GLU A 145 -7.14 8.93 4.91
CA GLU A 145 -5.90 8.86 4.11
C GLU A 145 -4.64 9.21 4.91
N ASP A 146 -4.77 9.61 6.18
CA ASP A 146 -3.63 10.03 6.99
C ASP A 146 -2.59 8.91 7.12
N ASP A 147 -1.32 9.30 7.22
CA ASP A 147 -0.25 8.36 7.48
C ASP A 147 -0.32 7.90 8.95
N PRO A 148 -0.38 6.58 9.21
CA PRO A 148 -0.51 6.07 10.56
C PRO A 148 0.75 6.39 11.38
N VAL A 149 0.54 6.84 12.62
CA VAL A 149 1.64 7.16 13.55
C VAL A 149 2.33 5.90 14.09
N ALA A 150 1.64 4.75 14.04
CA ALA A 150 2.12 3.46 14.48
C ALA A 150 1.58 2.34 13.58
N GLY A 151 2.22 1.19 13.61
CA GLY A 151 1.80 -0.04 12.93
C GLY A 151 1.86 -1.23 13.88
N VAL A 152 1.83 -2.43 13.31
CA VAL A 152 2.14 -3.66 14.06
C VAL A 152 3.21 -4.50 13.36
N CYS A 153 3.97 -5.26 14.14
CA CYS A 153 4.99 -6.15 13.63
C CYS A 153 4.38 -7.42 13.04
N ASN A 154 4.61 -7.64 11.74
CA ASN A 154 4.24 -8.88 11.06
C ASN A 154 5.49 -9.63 10.59
N PRO A 155 5.46 -10.98 10.56
CA PRO A 155 6.57 -11.75 10.05
C PRO A 155 6.90 -11.33 8.61
N GLY A 156 8.17 -11.04 8.34
CA GLY A 156 8.69 -10.85 7.00
C GLY A 156 8.62 -12.14 6.19
N CYS A 157 8.49 -12.02 4.88
CA CYS A 157 8.36 -13.17 3.99
C CYS A 157 8.79 -12.84 2.55
N ASN A 158 8.89 -13.86 1.71
CA ASN A 158 9.10 -13.74 0.27
C ASN A 158 7.76 -13.89 -0.46
N PRO A 159 7.34 -12.89 -1.25
CA PRO A 159 6.02 -12.86 -1.88
C PRO A 159 5.89 -13.82 -3.09
N LEU A 160 6.98 -14.36 -3.62
CA LEU A 160 6.94 -15.41 -4.65
C LEU A 160 6.85 -16.79 -4.01
N THR A 161 7.78 -17.12 -3.10
CA THR A 161 7.81 -18.45 -2.48
C THR A 161 6.74 -18.63 -1.42
N GLN A 162 6.21 -17.53 -0.87
CA GLN A 162 5.27 -17.51 0.27
C GLN A 162 5.87 -18.06 1.57
N GLU A 163 7.20 -18.07 1.65
CA GLU A 163 7.95 -18.49 2.84
C GLU A 163 8.34 -17.30 3.70
N ARG A 164 8.31 -17.48 5.02
CA ARG A 164 8.75 -16.47 6.00
C ARG A 164 10.27 -16.34 5.98
N THR A 165 10.77 -15.15 6.31
CA THR A 165 12.21 -14.90 6.49
C THR A 165 12.84 -15.78 7.58
N GLY A 166 12.04 -16.21 8.57
CA GLY A 166 12.46 -17.16 9.61
C GLY A 166 12.22 -18.65 9.27
N GLY A 167 11.81 -18.95 8.03
CA GLY A 167 11.43 -20.30 7.59
C GLY A 167 9.95 -20.66 7.83
N GLY A 168 9.46 -21.64 7.07
CA GLY A 168 8.06 -22.05 7.07
C GLY A 168 7.16 -21.11 6.25
N THR A 169 5.86 -21.42 6.18
CA THR A 169 4.86 -20.58 5.50
C THR A 169 4.29 -19.52 6.44
N CYS A 170 3.55 -18.55 5.90
CA CYS A 170 2.83 -17.57 6.73
C CYS A 170 1.81 -18.20 7.69
N GLY A 171 1.35 -19.43 7.42
CA GLY A 171 0.34 -20.11 8.22
C GLY A 171 -0.95 -20.34 7.44
N ALA A 172 -1.94 -20.98 8.07
CA ALA A 172 -3.23 -21.22 7.45
C ALA A 172 -3.99 -19.90 7.22
N ASN A 173 -4.62 -19.76 6.05
CA ASN A 173 -5.38 -18.56 5.65
C ASN A 173 -4.56 -17.26 5.65
N GLN A 174 -3.23 -17.35 5.51
CA GLN A 174 -2.35 -16.20 5.39
C GLN A 174 -1.54 -16.27 4.10
N GLY A 175 -1.16 -15.09 3.60
CA GLY A 175 -0.29 -14.91 2.44
C GLY A 175 0.80 -13.90 2.73
N CYS A 176 1.85 -13.94 1.92
CA CYS A 176 2.91 -12.95 1.89
C CYS A 176 2.56 -11.86 0.87
N TYR A 177 2.45 -10.62 1.34
CA TYR A 177 2.02 -9.47 0.56
C TYR A 177 3.09 -8.38 0.58
N MET A 178 3.29 -7.76 -0.58
CA MET A 178 4.15 -6.59 -0.74
C MET A 178 3.43 -5.35 -0.25
N LEU A 179 4.16 -4.47 0.42
CA LEU A 179 3.71 -3.15 0.85
C LEU A 179 4.75 -2.15 0.38
N VAL A 180 4.31 -1.13 -0.35
CA VAL A 180 5.17 -0.08 -0.88
C VAL A 180 4.77 1.24 -0.23
N SER A 181 5.69 1.88 0.47
CA SER A 181 5.50 3.24 0.96
C SER A 181 6.43 4.21 0.24
N GLN A 182 6.38 5.47 0.64
CA GLN A 182 7.33 6.47 0.13
C GLN A 182 8.77 6.19 0.55
N THR A 183 8.96 5.48 1.67
CA THR A 183 10.27 5.30 2.30
C THR A 183 10.78 3.87 2.26
N ASP A 184 9.90 2.89 2.11
CA ASP A 184 10.26 1.48 2.16
C ASP A 184 9.42 0.62 1.22
N THR A 185 9.93 -0.58 0.95
CA THR A 185 9.17 -1.65 0.34
C THR A 185 9.50 -2.93 1.07
N ILE A 186 8.47 -3.52 1.67
CA ILE A 186 8.57 -4.69 2.54
C ILE A 186 7.59 -5.75 2.06
N ALA A 187 7.82 -6.99 2.50
CA ALA A 187 6.85 -8.07 2.36
C ALA A 187 6.56 -8.68 3.72
N VAL A 188 5.27 -8.89 4.01
CA VAL A 188 4.80 -9.38 5.31
C VAL A 188 3.68 -10.40 5.18
N CYS A 189 3.60 -11.29 6.17
CA CYS A 189 2.49 -12.21 6.31
C CYS A 189 1.24 -11.48 6.80
N ALA A 190 0.12 -11.68 6.11
CA ALA A 190 -1.19 -11.12 6.47
C ALA A 190 -2.31 -12.10 6.12
N GLY A 191 -3.53 -11.82 6.59
CA GLY A 191 -4.73 -12.59 6.22
C GLY A 191 -4.90 -12.64 4.70
N ALA A 192 -5.14 -13.83 4.16
CA ALA A 192 -5.16 -14.06 2.72
C ALA A 192 -6.45 -13.52 2.08
N GLY A 193 -6.30 -12.71 1.04
CA GLY A 193 -7.39 -12.32 0.16
C GLY A 193 -7.90 -13.48 -0.70
N THR A 194 -9.03 -13.26 -1.37
CA THR A 194 -9.73 -14.28 -2.17
C THR A 194 -9.90 -13.91 -3.63
N VAL A 195 -9.58 -12.66 -3.99
CA VAL A 195 -9.74 -12.17 -5.37
C VAL A 195 -8.61 -12.75 -6.24
N MET A 196 -9.01 -13.53 -7.24
CA MET A 196 -8.08 -14.20 -8.16
C MET A 196 -7.49 -13.21 -9.17
N HIS A 197 -6.37 -13.60 -9.78
CA HIS A 197 -5.77 -12.86 -10.90
C HIS A 197 -6.79 -12.50 -12.00
N ASN A 198 -6.72 -11.28 -12.52
CA ASN A 198 -7.65 -10.67 -13.49
C ASN A 198 -9.10 -10.52 -13.04
N ALA A 199 -9.44 -10.80 -11.79
CA ALA A 199 -10.72 -10.43 -11.24
C ALA A 199 -10.67 -8.99 -10.69
N ASP A 200 -11.75 -8.26 -10.92
CA ASP A 200 -11.96 -6.92 -10.35
C ASP A 200 -12.14 -7.04 -8.83
N ILE A 201 -11.52 -6.12 -8.10
CA ILE A 201 -11.71 -5.97 -6.65
C ILE A 201 -12.96 -5.10 -6.45
N ALA A 202 -13.95 -5.64 -5.73
CA ALA A 202 -15.13 -4.88 -5.38
C ALA A 202 -14.86 -3.98 -4.16
N GLY A 203 -15.14 -2.68 -4.29
CA GLY A 203 -14.92 -1.71 -3.23
C GLY A 203 -13.46 -1.27 -3.13
N GLN A 204 -13.01 -0.95 -1.91
CA GLN A 204 -11.65 -0.49 -1.65
C GLN A 204 -10.64 -1.62 -1.86
N ALA A 205 -9.54 -1.34 -2.58
CA ALA A 205 -8.43 -2.26 -2.70
C ALA A 205 -7.40 -2.07 -1.58
N TYR A 206 -6.89 -3.19 -1.08
CA TYR A 206 -5.83 -3.30 -0.06
C TYR A 206 -4.76 -4.27 -0.55
N ALA A 207 -3.55 -4.18 -0.02
CA ALA A 207 -2.42 -5.02 -0.46
C ALA A 207 -2.71 -6.53 -0.34
N ASN A 208 -3.55 -6.92 0.62
CA ASN A 208 -4.02 -8.29 0.85
C ASN A 208 -5.46 -8.57 0.37
N SER A 209 -6.00 -7.78 -0.57
CA SER A 209 -7.28 -8.10 -1.25
C SER A 209 -7.17 -9.31 -2.17
N CYS A 210 -6.00 -9.50 -2.78
CA CYS A 210 -5.74 -10.57 -3.73
C CYS A 210 -5.32 -11.88 -3.05
N VAL A 211 -5.45 -12.99 -3.77
CA VAL A 211 -4.88 -14.27 -3.34
C VAL A 211 -3.36 -14.21 -3.17
N PRO A 212 -2.75 -15.08 -2.33
CA PRO A 212 -1.31 -15.11 -2.13
C PRO A 212 -0.53 -15.25 -3.45
N GLY A 213 0.48 -14.39 -3.64
CA GLY A 213 1.26 -14.30 -4.89
C GLY A 213 0.68 -13.33 -5.92
N ALA A 214 -0.46 -12.70 -5.65
CA ALA A 214 -1.01 -11.61 -6.46
C ALA A 214 -1.02 -10.29 -5.67
N GLN A 215 -1.06 -9.18 -6.40
CA GLN A 215 -1.09 -7.81 -5.87
C GLN A 215 -2.14 -6.98 -6.62
N PRO A 216 -2.85 -6.07 -5.94
CA PRO A 216 -3.73 -5.14 -6.62
C PRO A 216 -2.96 -4.26 -7.61
N ARG A 217 -3.60 -3.96 -8.73
CA ARG A 217 -3.14 -3.03 -9.77
C ARG A 217 -4.33 -2.36 -10.44
N ALA A 218 -4.12 -1.18 -11.01
CA ALA A 218 -5.12 -0.57 -11.88
C ALA A 218 -5.52 -1.54 -13.01
N LYS A 219 -6.82 -1.65 -13.27
CA LYS A 219 -7.34 -2.45 -14.37
C LYS A 219 -6.96 -1.85 -15.69
N ASP A 220 -7.06 -0.52 -15.78
CA ASP A 220 -6.63 0.28 -16.91
C ASP A 220 -6.24 1.71 -16.54
N ALA A 221 -5.68 2.45 -17.50
CA ALA A 221 -5.21 3.82 -17.27
C ALA A 221 -6.35 4.84 -17.05
N THR A 222 -7.58 4.50 -17.42
CA THR A 222 -8.73 5.42 -17.43
C THR A 222 -9.74 5.14 -16.33
N SER A 223 -9.83 3.89 -15.86
CA SER A 223 -10.75 3.48 -14.82
C SER A 223 -10.08 3.51 -13.45
N GLN A 224 -10.88 3.83 -12.43
CA GLN A 224 -10.50 3.63 -11.03
C GLN A 224 -10.71 2.17 -10.59
N THR A 225 -11.03 1.26 -11.52
CA THR A 225 -11.23 -0.15 -11.18
C THR A 225 -9.88 -0.77 -10.89
N VAL A 226 -9.77 -1.41 -9.73
CA VAL A 226 -8.59 -2.18 -9.34
C VAL A 226 -8.87 -3.67 -9.60
N GLN A 227 -7.87 -4.39 -10.11
CA GLN A 227 -7.91 -5.84 -10.29
C GLN A 227 -6.67 -6.49 -9.67
N CYS A 228 -6.66 -7.80 -9.52
CA CYS A 228 -5.48 -8.53 -9.09
C CYS A 228 -4.53 -8.85 -10.27
N GLY A 229 -3.26 -8.47 -10.14
CA GLY A 229 -2.15 -8.86 -11.01
C GLY A 229 -1.28 -9.92 -10.33
N GLY A 230 -0.76 -10.87 -11.10
CA GLY A 230 0.12 -11.91 -10.56
C GLY A 230 1.52 -11.35 -10.30
N LEU A 231 2.20 -11.83 -9.27
CA LEU A 231 3.65 -11.67 -9.14
C LEU A 231 4.35 -12.75 -9.96
N CYS A 232 5.59 -12.49 -10.35
CA CYS A 232 6.39 -13.39 -11.18
C CYS A 232 7.88 -13.23 -10.87
N ASN A 233 8.66 -14.23 -11.26
CA ASN A 233 10.11 -14.18 -11.16
C ASN A 233 10.68 -13.56 -12.44
N VAL A 234 11.21 -12.36 -12.31
CA VAL A 234 11.64 -11.53 -13.43
C VAL A 234 13.08 -11.85 -13.81
N VAL A 235 13.39 -11.71 -15.10
CA VAL A 235 14.75 -11.72 -15.65
C VAL A 235 14.87 -10.58 -16.66
N ASP A 236 16.10 -10.20 -16.98
CA ASP A 236 16.34 -9.24 -18.06
C ASP A 236 15.84 -9.82 -19.38
N VAL A 237 14.93 -9.11 -20.06
CA VAL A 237 14.37 -9.50 -21.36
C VAL A 237 14.42 -8.30 -22.28
N TYR A 238 15.02 -8.42 -23.45
CA TYR A 238 14.99 -7.37 -24.47
C TYR A 238 15.33 -7.97 -25.84
N ASP A 239 15.37 -7.15 -26.89
CA ASP A 239 15.71 -7.60 -28.25
C ASP A 239 17.01 -8.43 -28.26
N ASN A 240 16.92 -9.68 -28.72
CA ASN A 240 17.96 -10.70 -28.74
C ASN A 240 18.47 -11.19 -27.37
N MET A 241 17.75 -10.92 -26.27
CA MET A 241 18.07 -11.42 -24.92
C MET A 241 16.85 -12.00 -24.20
N ASN A 242 16.93 -13.30 -23.87
CA ASN A 242 15.94 -14.04 -23.07
C ASN A 242 14.48 -13.83 -23.51
N GLU A 243 14.22 -13.64 -24.81
CA GLU A 243 12.88 -13.31 -25.32
C GLU A 243 11.81 -14.35 -24.95
N ALA A 244 12.21 -15.62 -24.86
CA ALA A 244 11.33 -16.70 -24.43
C ALA A 244 10.88 -16.59 -22.96
N ASP A 245 11.58 -15.79 -22.15
CA ASP A 245 11.30 -15.54 -20.74
C ASP A 245 10.53 -14.23 -20.51
N GLU A 246 9.95 -13.59 -21.53
CA GLU A 246 9.16 -12.34 -21.37
C GLU A 246 8.02 -12.48 -20.36
N GLY A 247 7.45 -13.67 -20.22
CA GLY A 247 6.41 -13.98 -19.21
C GLY A 247 6.96 -14.27 -17.81
N GLY A 248 8.26 -14.15 -17.58
CA GLY A 248 8.98 -14.57 -16.37
C GLY A 248 9.70 -15.91 -16.55
N ARG A 249 10.48 -16.31 -15.55
CA ARG A 249 11.29 -17.55 -15.59
C ARG A 249 11.00 -18.47 -14.42
N ILE A 250 10.56 -19.69 -14.71
CA ILE A 250 10.47 -20.76 -13.70
C ILE A 250 11.88 -21.16 -13.25
N THR A 251 12.12 -21.19 -11.94
CA THR A 251 13.36 -21.74 -11.37
C THR A 251 13.09 -23.02 -10.59
N THR A 252 14.15 -23.69 -10.12
CA THR A 252 13.99 -24.84 -9.24
C THR A 252 13.60 -24.45 -7.81
N ALA A 253 13.83 -23.19 -7.42
CA ALA A 253 13.55 -22.69 -6.07
C ALA A 253 12.10 -22.22 -5.90
N THR A 254 11.41 -22.01 -7.01
CA THR A 254 10.10 -21.40 -7.07
C THR A 254 9.23 -22.25 -7.99
N THR A 255 8.07 -22.66 -7.50
CA THR A 255 7.13 -23.50 -8.26
C THR A 255 6.46 -22.68 -9.37
N ASP A 256 5.47 -23.25 -10.06
CA ASP A 256 4.61 -22.65 -11.10
C ASP A 256 4.25 -21.15 -10.99
N LYS A 257 4.41 -20.50 -9.82
CA LYS A 257 4.22 -19.07 -9.48
C LYS A 257 5.15 -18.05 -10.14
N ASP A 258 6.11 -18.48 -10.94
CA ASP A 258 7.12 -17.62 -11.53
C ASP A 258 6.77 -17.00 -12.87
N GLN A 259 5.76 -17.54 -13.54
CA GLN A 259 5.44 -17.24 -14.93
C GLN A 259 3.99 -16.86 -15.08
N CYS A 260 3.74 -15.72 -15.71
CA CYS A 260 2.39 -15.20 -15.93
C CYS A 260 1.46 -16.24 -16.58
N ALA A 261 1.99 -17.00 -17.53
CA ALA A 261 1.23 -18.06 -18.19
C ALA A 261 0.99 -19.29 -17.30
N ALA A 262 2.04 -19.78 -16.62
CA ALA A 262 1.98 -21.02 -15.87
C ALA A 262 1.18 -20.88 -14.57
N SER A 263 1.38 -19.78 -13.82
CA SER A 263 0.72 -19.58 -12.53
C SER A 263 -0.68 -19.01 -12.66
N TRP A 264 -0.85 -18.10 -13.63
CA TRP A 264 -2.00 -17.22 -13.68
C TRP A 264 -2.88 -17.42 -14.91
N GLY A 265 -2.48 -18.33 -15.81
CA GLY A 265 -3.18 -18.59 -17.07
C GLY A 265 -3.11 -17.43 -18.07
N ALA A 266 -2.26 -16.43 -17.82
CA ALA A 266 -2.09 -15.27 -18.68
C ALA A 266 -1.03 -15.59 -19.74
N SER A 267 -1.47 -15.95 -20.95
CA SER A 267 -0.54 -16.26 -22.05
C SER A 267 0.50 -15.14 -22.25
N PRO A 268 1.74 -15.48 -22.64
CA PRO A 268 2.71 -14.46 -23.00
C PRO A 268 2.14 -13.59 -24.12
N PRO A 269 2.59 -12.33 -24.23
CA PRO A 269 2.06 -11.43 -25.23
C PRO A 269 2.31 -12.00 -26.63
N ALA A 270 1.25 -12.17 -27.43
CA ALA A 270 1.43 -12.46 -28.85
C ALA A 270 1.87 -11.20 -29.61
N ASP A 271 1.42 -10.04 -29.13
CA ASP A 271 1.71 -8.68 -29.60
C ASP A 271 1.57 -7.69 -28.42
N GLY A 272 1.73 -6.38 -28.66
CA GLY A 272 1.56 -5.35 -27.62
C GLY A 272 0.13 -5.16 -27.11
N THR A 273 -0.85 -5.90 -27.65
CA THR A 273 -2.28 -5.73 -27.36
C THR A 273 -2.92 -6.92 -26.61
N ALA A 274 -2.19 -8.02 -26.43
CA ALA A 274 -2.65 -9.20 -25.72
C ALA A 274 -1.58 -9.77 -24.79
N GLY A 275 -2.00 -10.53 -23.78
CA GLY A 275 -1.10 -11.25 -22.87
C GLY A 275 -0.42 -10.40 -21.80
N GLU A 276 0.46 -11.04 -21.03
CA GLU A 276 1.18 -10.41 -19.92
C GLU A 276 2.67 -10.72 -19.95
N SER A 277 3.50 -9.69 -19.75
CA SER A 277 4.94 -9.85 -19.48
C SER A 277 5.24 -9.73 -18.00
N CYS A 278 6.28 -10.40 -17.52
CA CYS A 278 6.84 -10.15 -16.21
C CYS A 278 7.74 -8.91 -16.25
N ARG A 279 7.32 -7.81 -15.62
CA ARG A 279 8.09 -6.55 -15.54
C ARG A 279 8.69 -6.37 -14.17
N PHE A 280 9.83 -5.68 -14.07
CA PHE A 280 10.50 -5.47 -12.79
C PHE A 280 9.67 -4.61 -11.83
N TRP A 281 9.69 -4.98 -10.55
CA TRP A 281 8.91 -4.31 -9.50
C TRP A 281 9.40 -2.89 -9.18
N TRP A 282 10.68 -2.59 -9.42
CA TRP A 282 11.26 -1.27 -9.10
C TRP A 282 10.49 -0.10 -9.71
N ALA A 283 9.72 -0.33 -10.78
CA ALA A 283 8.78 0.62 -11.38
C ALA A 283 7.75 1.20 -10.39
N ARG A 284 7.38 0.43 -9.36
CA ARG A 284 6.41 0.82 -8.33
C ARG A 284 7.07 1.45 -7.12
N GLU A 285 8.38 1.34 -6.96
CA GLU A 285 9.08 1.70 -5.74
C GLU A 285 9.54 3.17 -5.74
N PRO A 286 9.76 3.75 -4.55
CA PRO A 286 10.48 5.01 -4.45
C PRO A 286 11.96 4.82 -4.87
N PHE A 287 12.38 5.52 -5.92
CA PHE A 287 13.78 5.50 -6.41
C PHE A 287 14.84 5.92 -5.38
N GLU A 288 14.45 6.54 -4.27
CA GLU A 288 15.38 6.93 -3.21
C GLU A 288 15.86 5.70 -2.41
N ASN A 289 15.04 4.66 -2.29
CA ASN A 289 15.34 3.43 -1.56
C ASN A 289 14.96 2.20 -2.39
N ILE A 290 15.97 1.60 -3.03
CA ILE A 290 15.84 0.31 -3.73
C ILE A 290 15.69 -0.78 -2.68
N SER A 291 14.63 -1.56 -2.77
CA SER A 291 14.42 -2.70 -1.90
C SER A 291 15.17 -3.94 -2.39
N ASN A 292 15.22 -4.99 -1.57
CA ASN A 292 15.76 -6.28 -2.01
C ASN A 292 14.87 -6.95 -3.09
N PHE A 293 13.67 -6.43 -3.34
CA PHE A 293 12.72 -6.92 -4.33
C PHE A 293 12.84 -6.24 -5.69
N SER A 294 13.41 -5.03 -5.75
CA SER A 294 13.48 -4.18 -6.95
C SER A 294 13.90 -4.94 -8.22
N ASN A 295 14.96 -5.75 -8.10
CA ASN A 295 15.59 -6.49 -9.20
C ASN A 295 15.36 -8.00 -9.12
N THR A 296 14.50 -8.48 -8.22
CA THR A 296 14.26 -9.92 -8.01
C THR A 296 12.79 -10.30 -8.10
N LEU A 297 11.90 -9.32 -7.97
CA LEU A 297 10.47 -9.49 -8.10
C LEU A 297 9.99 -8.80 -9.37
N GLY A 298 9.09 -9.48 -10.08
CA GLY A 298 8.28 -8.85 -11.10
C GLY A 298 6.79 -8.94 -10.82
N TRP A 299 6.06 -8.26 -11.68
CA TRP A 299 4.61 -8.37 -11.77
C TRP A 299 4.20 -8.66 -13.21
N CYS A 300 3.15 -9.45 -13.36
CA CYS A 300 2.54 -9.69 -14.64
C CYS A 300 1.83 -8.41 -15.09
N TYR A 301 2.21 -7.91 -16.27
CA TYR A 301 1.86 -6.59 -16.77
C TYR A 301 1.19 -6.69 -18.14
N LYS A 302 0.04 -6.01 -18.28
CA LYS A 302 -0.76 -5.98 -19.52
C LYS A 302 -0.43 -4.73 -20.34
N HIS A 303 0.41 -4.90 -21.36
CA HIS A 303 0.87 -3.85 -22.27
C HIS A 303 -0.27 -3.06 -22.92
N ALA A 304 -1.29 -3.77 -23.39
CA ALA A 304 -2.43 -3.22 -24.14
C ALA A 304 -3.24 -2.16 -23.42
N ILE A 305 -3.12 -2.13 -22.10
CA ILE A 305 -3.98 -1.39 -21.20
C ILE A 305 -3.33 -0.06 -20.80
N PHE A 306 -2.01 -0.05 -20.73
CA PHE A 306 -1.26 1.13 -20.34
C PHE A 306 -0.75 1.81 -21.60
N GLN A 307 -0.85 3.13 -21.59
CA GLN A 307 -0.37 3.97 -22.67
C GLN A 307 0.70 4.91 -22.14
N TYR A 308 1.70 5.19 -22.97
CA TYR A 308 2.69 6.23 -22.73
C TYR A 308 2.50 7.36 -23.76
N ASP A 309 3.05 8.51 -23.42
CA ASP A 309 3.04 9.72 -24.24
C ASP A 309 4.33 9.72 -25.08
N THR A 310 4.21 9.46 -26.38
CA THR A 310 5.36 9.31 -27.29
C THR A 310 6.00 10.64 -27.70
N ASP A 311 5.31 11.76 -27.52
CA ASP A 311 5.78 13.07 -28.01
C ASP A 311 5.82 14.18 -26.94
N MET A 312 5.53 13.83 -25.68
CA MET A 312 5.49 14.72 -24.52
C MET A 312 4.41 15.81 -24.59
N ASP A 313 3.33 15.59 -25.32
CA ASP A 313 2.20 16.54 -25.38
C ASP A 313 1.24 16.45 -24.17
N MET A 314 1.54 15.58 -23.21
CA MET A 314 0.74 15.22 -22.03
C MET A 314 -0.51 14.38 -22.33
N THR A 315 -0.59 13.79 -23.53
CA THR A 315 -1.64 12.87 -23.95
C THR A 315 -1.04 11.50 -24.18
N ALA A 316 -1.48 10.49 -23.43
CA ALA A 316 -1.06 9.13 -23.69
C ALA A 316 -1.62 8.66 -25.05
N ASP A 317 -0.76 8.25 -25.96
CA ASP A 317 -1.10 8.04 -27.38
C ASP A 317 -0.57 6.74 -27.98
N ALA A 318 0.35 6.04 -27.30
CA ALA A 318 0.82 4.72 -27.71
C ALA A 318 0.73 3.67 -26.59
N PRO A 319 0.42 2.40 -26.91
CA PRO A 319 0.46 1.31 -25.94
C PRO A 319 1.90 1.05 -25.49
N PHE A 320 2.09 0.59 -24.25
CA PHE A 320 3.41 0.19 -23.78
C PHE A 320 4.02 -0.90 -24.70
N PRO A 321 5.29 -0.78 -25.12
CA PRO A 321 5.93 -1.75 -25.99
C PRO A 321 6.28 -3.04 -25.24
N ARG A 322 6.39 -4.14 -25.98
CA ARG A 322 6.88 -5.42 -25.46
C ARG A 322 8.35 -5.35 -25.07
N CYS A 323 8.80 -6.19 -24.14
CA CYS A 323 10.22 -6.17 -23.79
C CYS A 323 11.09 -6.61 -24.97
N ILE A 324 10.66 -7.65 -25.68
CA ILE A 324 11.42 -8.23 -26.79
C ILE A 324 11.55 -7.29 -28.00
N THR A 325 10.79 -6.19 -28.04
CA THR A 325 10.90 -5.18 -29.12
C THR A 325 11.80 -4.01 -28.75
N LEU A 326 12.24 -3.94 -27.49
CA LEU A 326 13.06 -2.85 -26.99
C LEU A 326 14.53 -3.19 -27.12
N THR A 327 15.33 -2.22 -27.52
CA THR A 327 16.78 -2.35 -27.53
C THR A 327 17.39 -1.64 -26.32
N THR A 328 18.69 -1.86 -26.09
CA THR A 328 19.45 -1.13 -25.08
C THR A 328 20.14 0.13 -25.63
N GLY A 329 19.95 0.43 -26.92
CA GLY A 329 20.60 1.54 -27.64
C GLY A 329 19.65 2.56 -28.23
N ASP A 330 18.38 2.22 -28.43
CA ASP A 330 17.36 3.15 -28.88
C ASP A 330 16.86 4.01 -27.72
N VAL A 331 16.48 5.21 -28.13
CA VAL A 331 16.02 6.30 -27.28
C VAL A 331 14.83 6.90 -28.01
N GLU A 332 13.74 6.13 -28.13
CA GLU A 332 12.46 6.74 -28.54
C GLU A 332 12.21 7.92 -27.61
N PRO A 333 11.94 9.13 -28.15
CA PRO A 333 11.88 10.29 -27.30
C PRO A 333 10.64 10.21 -26.39
N PRO A 334 10.67 10.83 -25.19
CA PRO A 334 11.79 11.66 -24.72
C PRO A 334 12.43 11.20 -23.40
N ILE A 335 13.71 10.86 -23.54
CA ILE A 335 14.88 11.22 -22.72
C ILE A 335 14.52 12.00 -21.44
N GLY A 336 14.31 11.27 -20.35
CA GLY A 336 14.67 11.84 -19.05
C GLY A 336 16.20 12.00 -18.98
N ASN A 337 16.67 13.06 -18.33
CA ASN A 337 18.08 13.24 -18.01
C ASN A 337 18.36 12.54 -16.67
N PRO A 338 19.31 11.60 -16.58
CA PRO A 338 20.24 11.08 -17.58
C PRO A 338 19.61 10.08 -18.56
N MET A 339 20.27 9.97 -19.73
CA MET A 339 19.99 8.95 -20.74
C MET A 339 19.83 7.57 -20.11
N HIS A 340 18.68 6.98 -20.37
CA HIS A 340 18.36 5.59 -20.12
C HIS A 340 18.01 4.94 -21.45
N ASN A 341 18.18 3.62 -21.54
CA ASN A 341 17.69 2.88 -22.69
C ASN A 341 16.21 2.50 -22.50
N ASP A 342 15.54 2.24 -23.62
CA ASP A 342 14.10 1.95 -23.61
C ASP A 342 13.77 0.71 -22.77
N ALA A 343 14.61 -0.34 -22.84
CA ALA A 343 14.44 -1.55 -22.03
C ALA A 343 14.42 -1.25 -20.52
N MET A 344 15.24 -0.33 -20.03
CA MET A 344 15.19 0.10 -18.63
C MET A 344 13.97 0.96 -18.36
N TYR A 345 13.66 1.92 -19.24
CA TYR A 345 12.50 2.81 -19.08
C TYR A 345 11.19 2.04 -18.92
N PHE A 346 11.02 1.00 -19.73
CA PHE A 346 9.84 0.12 -19.69
C PHE A 346 10.02 -1.08 -18.75
N TRP A 347 11.00 -1.06 -17.84
CA TRP A 347 11.11 -2.05 -16.74
C TRP A 347 11.33 -3.49 -17.22
N CYS A 348 12.08 -3.64 -18.30
CA CYS A 348 12.46 -4.93 -18.87
C CYS A 348 13.82 -5.45 -18.41
N ILE A 349 14.63 -4.58 -17.82
CA ILE A 349 15.92 -4.93 -17.26
C ILE A 349 16.03 -4.44 -15.82
N ALA A 350 16.90 -5.10 -15.06
CA ALA A 350 17.27 -4.70 -13.72
C ALA A 350 17.84 -3.27 -13.72
N VAL A 351 17.48 -2.50 -12.69
CA VAL A 351 18.04 -1.16 -12.54
C VAL A 351 19.45 -1.25 -11.93
N PRO A 352 20.47 -0.61 -12.55
CA PRO A 352 21.83 -0.67 -12.03
C PRO A 352 21.98 0.21 -10.77
N PRO A 353 22.76 -0.23 -9.76
CA PRO A 353 22.87 0.42 -8.45
C PRO A 353 23.31 1.90 -8.38
N PRO A 354 23.87 2.59 -9.41
CA PRO A 354 24.12 4.03 -9.33
C PRO A 354 23.11 4.91 -10.09
N MET A 355 22.23 4.37 -10.94
CA MET A 355 21.34 5.23 -11.76
C MET A 355 20.21 5.88 -10.95
N LEU A 356 19.85 5.34 -9.78
CA LEU A 356 18.70 5.82 -9.03
C LEU A 356 18.97 7.00 -8.08
N GLN A 357 20.23 7.37 -7.85
CA GLN A 357 20.57 8.43 -6.90
C GLN A 357 20.37 9.86 -7.44
N GLY A 358 20.02 10.06 -8.72
CA GLY A 358 19.85 11.42 -9.27
C GLY A 358 18.93 11.59 -10.48
N ALA A 359 18.44 10.52 -11.09
CA ALA A 359 17.96 10.50 -12.48
C ALA A 359 16.43 10.51 -12.67
N VAL A 360 15.72 9.66 -11.92
CA VAL A 360 14.37 9.19 -12.32
C VAL A 360 13.24 9.95 -11.60
N ARG A 361 13.54 11.13 -11.02
CA ARG A 361 12.57 11.89 -10.20
C ARG A 361 11.29 12.31 -10.96
N ASN A 362 11.35 12.45 -12.30
CA ASN A 362 10.25 13.00 -13.09
C ASN A 362 9.16 11.99 -13.52
N ILE A 363 9.37 10.67 -13.43
CA ILE A 363 8.37 9.68 -13.87
C ILE A 363 7.18 9.59 -12.90
N LYS A 364 7.35 10.01 -11.64
CA LYS A 364 6.30 9.96 -10.61
C LYS A 364 5.13 10.93 -10.81
N GLN A 365 5.29 12.00 -11.60
CA GLN A 365 4.22 13.01 -11.71
C GLN A 365 2.98 12.52 -12.49
N TYR A 366 3.13 11.51 -13.36
CA TYR A 366 2.05 11.01 -14.22
C TYR A 366 1.55 9.60 -13.85
N HIS A 367 2.37 8.79 -13.18
CA HIS A 367 1.91 7.54 -12.59
C HIS A 367 1.23 7.83 -11.25
N ALA A 368 -0.04 8.24 -11.38
CA ALA A 368 -1.13 8.27 -10.42
C ALA A 368 -0.79 7.77 -8.99
N ARG A 369 -1.22 8.56 -8.00
CA ARG A 369 -1.65 8.02 -6.71
C ARG A 369 -2.61 6.85 -7.00
N MET A 370 -2.09 5.63 -7.06
CA MET A 370 -2.92 4.45 -6.83
C MET A 370 -3.60 4.67 -5.48
N GLU A 371 -4.83 4.16 -5.33
CA GLU A 371 -5.65 4.44 -4.15
C GLU A 371 -4.82 4.41 -2.86
N PRO A 372 -4.95 5.40 -1.96
CA PRO A 372 -4.06 5.56 -0.80
C PRO A 372 -4.01 4.35 0.14
N LYS A 373 -4.95 3.41 -0.01
CA LYS A 373 -5.06 2.18 0.77
C LYS A 373 -4.51 0.94 0.05
N ILE A 374 -4.13 1.01 -1.23
CA ILE A 374 -3.65 -0.15 -2.01
C ILE A 374 -2.37 -0.77 -1.43
N ASP A 375 -1.55 0.06 -0.78
CA ASP A 375 -0.30 -0.35 -0.14
C ASP A 375 -0.43 -0.50 1.39
N ARG A 376 -1.68 -0.54 1.90
CA ARG A 376 -2.00 -0.82 3.30
C ARG A 376 -2.67 -2.18 3.40
N LEU A 377 -2.48 -2.87 4.52
CA LEU A 377 -3.23 -4.08 4.83
C LEU A 377 -4.61 -3.74 5.40
N VAL A 378 -5.60 -4.57 5.12
CA VAL A 378 -6.87 -4.58 5.86
C VAL A 378 -6.86 -5.65 6.96
N ASP A 379 -7.44 -5.30 8.10
CA ASP A 379 -7.71 -6.22 9.20
C ASP A 379 -9.07 -6.90 8.98
N TYR A 380 -9.07 -8.07 8.36
CA TYR A 380 -10.29 -8.84 8.10
C TYR A 380 -11.00 -9.28 9.38
N GLY A 381 -10.29 -9.33 10.52
CA GLY A 381 -10.90 -9.66 11.81
C GLY A 381 -11.94 -8.63 12.26
N ARG A 382 -11.81 -7.36 11.82
CA ARG A 382 -12.74 -6.29 12.21
C ARG A 382 -13.97 -6.20 11.32
N HIS A 383 -13.83 -6.41 10.02
CA HIS A 383 -14.95 -6.27 9.07
C HIS A 383 -15.90 -7.47 9.02
N ALA A 384 -15.62 -8.54 9.77
CA ALA A 384 -16.44 -9.76 9.75
C ALA A 384 -17.58 -9.76 10.80
N ASN A 385 -17.61 -8.78 11.71
CA ASN A 385 -18.63 -8.61 12.75
C ASN A 385 -19.52 -7.41 12.43
#